data_AF-A0A327K169-F1
#
_entry.id   AF-A0A327K169-F1
#
_cell.length_a   1.000
_cell.length_b   1.000
_cell.length_c   1.000
_cell.angle_alpha   90.00
_cell.angle_beta   90.00
_cell.angle_gamma   90.00
#
_symmetry.space_group_name_H-M   'P 1'
#
loop_
_entity.id
_entity.type
_entity.pdbx_description
1 polymer ?
#
loop_
_entity_poly.entity_id
_entity_poly.type
_entity_poly.pdbx_seq_one_letter_code
_entity_poly.pdbx_strand_id
1 'polypeptide(L)'
;MTTSIRTLGGLVPAPGLASTPMPGSAVGGAADAAPRRGALAAMFHATPTQAGVAVVVALALVAALVGTAPFARQPTQGTEILVPAYAAASFVLEILTAALLFAMFHVQRSRALLRLAAGYLFAALMVPVWALTFPGVFSTLGVDAGSQTTAAIAAVRRLGFPLFVLGYALAPDCSDTSRSSLVPILRTVLAVAALAAVCLWLIFAGQALLPGYMADDRNVTMLWYRVPAIAMVLYGIA
;
A
#
# COMPACT_ATOMS: atom_id res chain seq x y z
N MET A 1 41.96 -32.56 -73.56
CA MET A 1 41.25 -32.34 -74.84
C MET A 1 40.11 -33.37 -74.88
N THR A 2 38.81 -33.10 -74.89
CA THR A 2 38.02 -31.87 -75.08
C THR A 2 36.58 -32.21 -74.70
N THR A 3 35.97 -31.39 -73.83
CA THR A 3 34.55 -30.96 -73.78
C THR A 3 33.40 -31.96 -73.96
N SER A 4 32.64 -32.21 -72.88
CA SER A 4 31.27 -32.73 -72.94
C SER A 4 30.27 -31.57 -72.80
N ILE A 5 29.45 -31.37 -73.84
CA ILE A 5 28.41 -30.35 -73.93
C ILE A 5 27.11 -30.87 -73.28
N ARG A 6 26.49 -30.06 -72.42
CA ARG A 6 25.25 -30.34 -71.69
C ARG A 6 24.21 -29.25 -72.02
N THR A 7 23.18 -29.62 -72.76
CA THR A 7 21.93 -28.88 -73.02
C THR A 7 20.97 -29.91 -73.66
N LEU A 8 19.68 -30.07 -73.34
CA LEU A 8 18.60 -29.10 -73.16
C LEU A 8 17.32 -29.82 -72.65
N GLY A 9 16.48 -29.09 -71.89
CA GLY A 9 15.01 -29.24 -71.84
C GLY A 9 14.44 -30.27 -70.85
N GLY A 10 13.75 -29.95 -69.75
CA GLY A 10 13.10 -28.69 -69.36
C GLY A 10 11.62 -28.65 -69.75
N LEU A 11 10.76 -29.49 -69.12
CA LEU A 11 9.31 -29.26 -69.04
C LEU A 11 8.71 -30.03 -67.84
N VAL A 12 8.48 -29.32 -66.73
CA VAL A 12 7.59 -29.74 -65.63
C VAL A 12 6.64 -28.57 -65.37
N PRO A 13 5.31 -28.77 -65.42
CA PRO A 13 4.34 -27.71 -65.23
C PRO A 13 4.20 -27.33 -63.75
N ALA A 14 4.03 -26.03 -63.49
CA ALA A 14 3.80 -25.44 -62.18
C ALA A 14 2.38 -25.74 -61.65
N PRO A 15 2.23 -26.14 -60.37
CA PRO A 15 0.94 -26.11 -59.69
C PRO A 15 0.65 -24.70 -59.13
N GLY A 16 -0.62 -24.31 -59.24
CA GLY A 16 -1.11 -22.95 -59.06
C GLY A 16 -0.92 -22.33 -57.68
N LEU A 17 -0.69 -21.03 -57.70
CA LEU A 17 -0.75 -20.13 -56.55
C LEU A 17 -2.21 -19.96 -56.12
N ALA A 18 -2.67 -20.80 -55.18
CA ALA A 18 -3.82 -20.49 -54.35
C ALA A 18 -3.34 -19.65 -53.16
N SER A 19 -3.71 -18.38 -53.18
CA SER A 19 -3.48 -17.40 -52.11
C SER A 19 -4.27 -17.77 -50.86
N THR A 20 -3.62 -18.45 -49.91
CA THR A 20 -4.12 -18.58 -48.54
C THR A 20 -3.93 -17.24 -47.80
N PRO A 21 -4.98 -16.63 -47.23
CA PRO A 21 -4.81 -15.47 -46.36
C PRO A 21 -4.08 -15.89 -45.08
N MET A 22 -3.04 -15.15 -44.70
CA MET A 22 -2.34 -15.30 -43.43
C MET A 22 -3.33 -15.17 -42.26
N PRO A 23 -3.50 -16.17 -41.39
CA PRO A 23 -4.26 -16.00 -40.17
C PRO A 23 -3.50 -15.02 -39.26
N GLY A 24 -4.21 -13.97 -38.85
CA GLY A 24 -3.68 -12.87 -38.06
C GLY A 24 -2.88 -13.31 -36.84
N SER A 25 -1.68 -12.74 -36.71
CA SER A 25 -0.87 -12.74 -35.50
C SER A 25 -1.50 -11.83 -34.43
N ALA A 26 -2.69 -12.20 -33.96
CA ALA A 26 -3.44 -11.45 -32.96
C ALA A 26 -4.11 -12.37 -31.93
N VAL A 27 -3.44 -13.43 -31.47
CA VAL A 27 -3.86 -14.17 -30.27
C VAL A 27 -2.62 -14.66 -29.52
N GLY A 28 -2.08 -13.80 -28.66
CA GLY A 28 -0.96 -14.15 -27.76
C GLY A 28 -0.92 -13.31 -26.49
N GLY A 29 -2.01 -12.62 -26.14
CA GLY A 29 -2.06 -11.72 -24.98
C GLY A 29 -3.00 -12.17 -23.84
N ALA A 30 -3.99 -13.02 -24.14
CA ALA A 30 -5.03 -13.39 -23.17
C ALA A 30 -4.75 -14.73 -22.45
N ALA A 31 -4.07 -15.67 -23.12
CA ALA A 31 -3.83 -17.01 -22.57
C ALA A 31 -2.66 -17.07 -21.56
N ASP A 32 -1.73 -16.11 -21.59
CA ASP A 32 -0.55 -16.07 -20.71
C ASP A 32 -0.77 -15.27 -19.40
N ALA A 33 -1.88 -14.54 -19.29
CA ALA A 33 -2.23 -13.82 -18.06
C ALA A 33 -2.90 -14.73 -17.01
N ALA A 34 -3.67 -15.74 -17.44
CA ALA A 34 -4.36 -16.67 -16.56
C ALA A 34 -3.42 -17.63 -15.77
N PRO A 35 -2.33 -18.19 -16.34
CA PRO A 35 -1.42 -19.08 -15.63
C PRO A 35 -0.66 -18.38 -14.49
N ARG A 36 -0.34 -17.09 -14.65
CA ARG A 36 0.35 -16.31 -13.60
C ARG A 36 -0.55 -16.00 -12.39
N ARG A 37 -1.85 -15.79 -12.61
CA ARG A 37 -2.85 -15.67 -11.53
C ARG A 37 -2.97 -16.96 -10.73
N GLY A 38 -2.95 -18.11 -11.40
CA GLY A 38 -2.94 -19.44 -10.75
C GLY A 38 -1.67 -19.70 -9.95
N ALA A 39 -0.49 -19.32 -10.46
CA ALA A 39 0.78 -19.52 -9.78
C ALA A 39 0.96 -18.61 -8.55
N LEU A 40 0.50 -17.35 -8.60
CA LEU A 40 0.49 -16.43 -7.45
C LEU A 40 -0.57 -16.85 -6.41
N ALA A 41 -1.77 -17.24 -6.82
CA ALA A 41 -2.79 -17.77 -5.93
C ALA A 41 -2.37 -19.11 -5.28
N ALA A 42 -1.60 -19.94 -5.99
CA ALA A 42 -1.03 -21.18 -5.49
C ALA A 42 0.16 -20.93 -4.53
N MET A 43 0.97 -19.88 -4.74
CA MET A 43 2.03 -19.48 -3.79
C MET A 43 1.48 -18.92 -2.48
N PHE A 44 0.26 -18.37 -2.47
CA PHE A 44 -0.42 -17.84 -1.29
C PHE A 44 -1.64 -18.68 -0.85
N HIS A 45 -1.70 -19.97 -1.20
CA HIS A 45 -2.68 -20.87 -0.58
C HIS A 45 -2.25 -21.11 0.87
N ALA A 46 -2.93 -20.41 1.79
CA ALA A 46 -2.80 -20.68 3.21
C ALA A 46 -3.08 -22.17 3.43
N THR A 47 -2.07 -22.91 3.89
CA THR A 47 -2.26 -24.30 4.28
C THR A 47 -3.36 -24.37 5.35
N PRO A 48 -4.18 -25.43 5.41
CA PRO A 48 -5.26 -25.54 6.39
C PRO A 48 -4.79 -25.37 7.84
N THR A 49 -3.52 -25.72 8.12
CA THR A 49 -2.83 -25.44 9.39
C THR A 49 -2.54 -23.96 9.61
N GLN A 50 -2.09 -23.22 8.60
CA GLN A 50 -1.93 -21.75 8.67
C GLN A 50 -3.27 -21.04 8.87
N ALA A 51 -4.33 -21.52 8.21
CA ALA A 51 -5.69 -21.00 8.41
C ALA A 51 -6.17 -21.24 9.85
N GLY A 52 -5.95 -22.44 10.40
CA GLY A 52 -6.26 -22.75 11.80
C GLY A 52 -5.50 -21.88 12.80
N VAL A 53 -4.19 -21.71 12.62
CA VAL A 53 -3.37 -20.82 13.47
C VAL A 53 -3.82 -19.37 13.35
N ALA A 54 -4.11 -18.89 12.14
CA ALA A 54 -4.61 -17.53 11.93
C ALA A 54 -5.95 -17.30 12.66
N VAL A 55 -6.85 -18.27 12.63
CA VAL A 55 -8.13 -18.21 13.37
C VAL A 55 -7.88 -18.18 14.88
N VAL A 56 -7.01 -19.04 15.41
CA VAL A 56 -6.68 -19.05 16.84
C VAL A 56 -6.09 -17.71 17.28
N VAL A 57 -5.14 -17.18 16.51
CA VAL A 57 -4.54 -15.87 16.79
C VAL A 57 -5.58 -14.75 16.71
N ALA A 58 -6.45 -14.77 15.68
CA ALA A 58 -7.52 -13.78 15.54
C ALA A 58 -8.50 -13.84 16.72
N LEU A 59 -8.93 -15.04 17.14
CA LEU A 59 -9.80 -15.23 18.30
C LEU A 59 -9.12 -14.78 19.59
N ALA A 60 -7.84 -15.08 19.78
CA ALA A 60 -7.07 -14.62 20.93
C ALA A 60 -6.99 -13.08 20.99
N LEU A 61 -6.76 -12.42 19.85
CA LEU A 61 -6.76 -10.96 19.74
C LEU A 61 -8.13 -10.35 20.03
N VAL A 62 -9.21 -10.95 19.51
CA VAL A 62 -10.60 -10.51 19.80
C VAL A 62 -10.93 -10.71 21.28
N ALA A 63 -10.55 -11.84 21.88
CA ALA A 63 -10.76 -12.09 23.29
C ALA A 63 -9.99 -11.07 24.17
N ALA A 64 -8.73 -10.77 23.81
CA ALA A 64 -7.95 -9.74 24.49
C ALA A 64 -8.58 -8.35 24.34
N LEU A 65 -9.10 -8.01 23.15
CA LEU A 65 -9.81 -6.75 22.91
C LEU A 65 -11.07 -6.63 23.78
N VAL A 66 -11.90 -7.69 23.81
CA VAL A 66 -13.13 -7.71 24.62
C VAL A 66 -12.81 -7.63 26.12
N GLY A 67 -11.77 -8.33 26.57
CA GLY A 67 -11.33 -8.30 27.97
C GLY A 67 -10.74 -6.94 28.40
N THR A 68 -10.07 -6.22 27.50
CA THR A 68 -9.46 -4.91 27.78
C THR A 68 -10.38 -3.73 27.51
N ALA A 69 -11.43 -3.90 26.70
CA ALA A 69 -12.42 -2.86 26.38
C ALA A 69 -13.00 -2.09 27.60
N PRO A 70 -13.39 -2.72 28.73
CA PRO A 70 -13.92 -1.98 29.88
C PRO A 70 -12.89 -1.07 30.55
N PHE A 71 -11.59 -1.35 30.38
CA PHE A 71 -10.50 -0.55 30.93
C PHE A 71 -10.06 0.59 30.00
N ALA A 72 -10.58 0.66 28.77
CA ALA A 72 -10.15 1.64 27.77
C ALA A 72 -10.44 3.10 28.15
N ARG A 73 -11.35 3.36 29.08
CA ARG A 73 -11.68 4.72 29.57
C ARG A 73 -11.04 5.06 30.92
N GLN A 74 -10.29 4.14 31.52
CA GLN A 74 -9.64 4.41 32.80
C GLN A 74 -8.32 5.17 32.54
N PRO A 75 -8.16 6.40 33.07
CA PRO A 75 -6.94 7.18 32.86
C PRO A 75 -5.78 6.53 33.61
N THR A 76 -4.88 5.86 32.88
CA THR A 76 -3.65 5.30 33.44
C THR A 76 -2.58 6.39 33.50
N GLN A 77 -2.23 6.82 34.71
CA GLN A 77 -1.15 7.80 34.92
C GLN A 77 0.21 7.19 34.54
N GLY A 78 1.08 7.97 33.89
CA GLY A 78 2.44 7.57 33.55
C GLY A 78 2.60 6.71 32.27
N THR A 79 1.52 6.44 31.52
CA THR A 79 1.60 5.66 30.27
C THR A 79 2.12 6.47 29.07
N GLU A 80 2.26 7.79 29.22
CA GLU A 80 2.72 8.70 28.17
C GLU A 80 4.12 8.30 27.63
N ILE A 81 4.97 7.71 28.48
CA ILE A 81 6.29 7.19 28.09
C ILE A 81 6.23 6.00 27.13
N LEU A 82 5.09 5.31 27.03
CA LEU A 82 4.90 4.22 26.07
C LEU A 82 4.61 4.73 24.66
N VAL A 83 4.18 5.99 24.51
CA VAL A 83 3.82 6.56 23.21
C VAL A 83 5.03 6.61 22.25
N PRO A 84 6.22 7.09 22.65
CA PRO A 84 7.42 7.01 21.81
C PRO A 84 7.80 5.59 21.42
N ALA A 85 7.74 4.63 22.36
CA ALA A 85 8.07 3.23 22.08
C ALA A 85 7.10 2.61 21.05
N TYR A 86 5.80 2.85 21.22
CA TYR A 86 4.77 2.45 20.27
C TYR A 86 4.96 3.12 18.89
N ALA A 87 5.28 4.41 18.87
CA ALA A 87 5.53 5.14 17.64
C ALA A 87 6.77 4.61 16.91
N ALA A 88 7.87 4.35 17.62
CA ALA A 88 9.07 3.77 17.04
C ALA A 88 8.80 2.37 16.45
N ALA A 89 8.11 1.51 17.20
CA ALA A 89 7.72 0.18 16.71
C ALA A 89 6.82 0.28 15.47
N SER A 90 5.81 1.16 15.50
CA SER A 90 4.93 1.42 14.35
C SER A 90 5.74 1.91 13.15
N PHE A 91 6.63 2.88 13.33
CA PHE A 91 7.48 3.41 12.27
C PHE A 91 8.30 2.31 11.59
N VAL A 92 8.96 1.45 12.38
CA VAL A 92 9.77 0.34 11.86
C VAL A 92 8.90 -0.67 11.11
N LEU A 93 7.73 -1.04 11.64
CA LEU A 93 6.83 -1.98 10.98
C LEU A 93 6.32 -1.43 9.64
N GLU A 94 5.93 -0.16 9.60
CA GLU A 94 5.39 0.49 8.41
C GLU A 94 6.48 0.65 7.33
N ILE A 95 7.70 1.06 7.71
CA ILE A 95 8.81 1.21 6.76
C ILE A 95 9.31 -0.13 6.23
N LEU A 96 9.36 -1.16 7.09
CA LEU A 96 9.72 -2.52 6.69
C LEU A 96 8.69 -3.06 5.70
N THR A 97 7.40 -2.89 5.99
CA THR A 97 6.32 -3.34 5.10
C THR A 97 6.36 -2.60 3.77
N ALA A 98 6.58 -1.29 3.77
CA ALA A 98 6.78 -0.52 2.54
C ALA A 98 7.98 -1.04 1.72
N ALA A 99 9.12 -1.27 2.36
CA ALA A 99 10.32 -1.78 1.71
C ALA A 99 10.11 -3.17 1.09
N LEU A 100 9.44 -4.08 1.81
CA LEU A 100 9.09 -5.40 1.30
C LEU A 100 8.16 -5.30 0.09
N LEU A 101 7.15 -4.43 0.13
CA LEU A 101 6.23 -4.23 -1.00
C LEU A 101 6.92 -3.60 -2.21
N PHE A 102 7.84 -2.65 -2.02
CA PHE A 102 8.66 -2.12 -3.11
C PHE A 102 9.59 -3.19 -3.71
N ALA A 103 10.17 -4.07 -2.89
CA ALA A 103 10.96 -5.20 -3.35
C ALA A 103 10.10 -6.20 -4.13
N MET A 104 8.88 -6.48 -3.68
CA MET A 104 7.93 -7.31 -4.43
C MET A 104 7.52 -6.65 -5.74
N PHE A 105 7.34 -5.33 -5.78
CA PHE A 105 7.10 -4.60 -7.03
C PHE A 105 8.30 -4.69 -7.99
N HIS A 106 9.53 -4.66 -7.49
CA HIS A 106 10.73 -4.82 -8.32
C HIS A 106 10.71 -6.13 -9.12
N VAL A 107 10.29 -7.22 -8.47
CA VAL A 107 10.23 -8.56 -9.05
C VAL A 107 8.96 -8.79 -9.88
N GLN A 108 7.78 -8.45 -9.35
CA GLN A 108 6.48 -8.80 -9.92
C GLN A 108 5.88 -7.71 -10.83
N ARG A 109 6.42 -6.48 -10.79
CA ARG A 109 5.97 -5.32 -11.57
C ARG A 109 4.48 -4.97 -11.46
N SER A 110 3.83 -5.35 -10.35
CA SER A 110 2.41 -5.04 -10.09
C SER A 110 2.23 -3.61 -9.56
N ARG A 111 1.55 -2.76 -10.33
CA ARG A 111 1.20 -1.38 -9.92
C ARG A 111 0.30 -1.32 -8.69
N ALA A 112 -0.39 -2.41 -8.35
CA ALA A 112 -1.16 -2.50 -7.12
C ALA A 112 -0.19 -2.46 -5.92
N LEU A 113 0.84 -3.31 -5.91
CA LEU A 113 1.85 -3.35 -4.83
C LEU A 113 2.54 -2.00 -4.63
N LEU A 114 2.79 -1.25 -5.71
CA LEU A 114 3.37 0.09 -5.64
C LEU A 114 2.47 1.08 -4.89
N ARG A 115 1.15 1.03 -5.11
CA ARG A 115 0.17 1.86 -4.39
C ARG A 115 0.05 1.48 -2.92
N LEU A 116 0.09 0.18 -2.63
CA LEU A 116 0.08 -0.28 -1.25
C LEU A 116 1.36 0.12 -0.52
N ALA A 117 2.53 -0.02 -1.16
CA ALA A 117 3.81 0.45 -0.63
C ALA A 117 3.81 1.95 -0.36
N ALA A 118 3.20 2.75 -1.24
CA ALA A 118 3.02 4.19 -1.04
C ALA A 118 2.21 4.51 0.22
N GLY A 119 1.15 3.75 0.49
CA GLY A 119 0.34 3.89 1.71
C GLY A 119 1.11 3.60 2.99
N TYR A 120 1.87 2.52 3.02
CA TYR A 120 2.75 2.18 4.15
C TYR A 120 3.87 3.21 4.34
N LEU A 121 4.46 3.72 3.26
CA LEU A 121 5.47 4.78 3.33
C LEU A 121 4.88 6.10 3.86
N PHE A 122 3.69 6.47 3.42
CA PHE A 122 2.97 7.64 3.93
C PHE A 122 2.69 7.49 5.44
N ALA A 123 2.20 6.33 5.86
CA ALA A 123 1.95 6.03 7.26
C ALA A 123 3.25 6.12 8.08
N ALA A 124 4.35 5.56 7.59
CA ALA A 124 5.65 5.65 8.23
C ALA A 124 6.12 7.10 8.40
N LEU A 125 6.03 7.94 7.36
CA LEU A 125 6.48 9.34 7.43
C LEU A 125 5.67 10.20 8.42
N MET A 126 4.38 9.89 8.61
CA MET A 126 3.51 10.66 9.51
C MET A 126 3.70 10.28 10.99
N VAL A 127 4.14 9.06 11.30
CA VAL A 127 4.25 8.54 12.68
C VAL A 127 5.21 9.35 13.57
N PRO A 128 6.44 9.68 13.16
CA PRO A 128 7.36 10.46 13.99
C PRO A 128 6.79 11.83 14.35
N VAL A 129 6.16 12.51 13.40
CA VAL A 129 5.59 13.85 13.62
C VAL A 129 4.37 13.78 14.53
N TRP A 130 3.53 12.75 14.37
CA TRP A 130 2.43 12.48 15.31
C TRP A 130 2.93 12.24 16.73
N ALA A 131 4.01 11.46 16.90
CA ALA A 131 4.56 11.18 18.22
C ALA A 131 5.17 12.44 18.87
N LEU A 132 5.87 13.26 18.09
CA LEU A 132 6.47 14.51 18.55
C LEU A 132 5.44 15.57 18.96
N THR A 133 4.27 15.56 18.33
CA THR A 133 3.20 16.51 18.63
C THR A 133 2.37 16.10 19.86
N PHE A 134 2.50 14.84 20.32
CA PHE A 134 1.69 14.30 21.39
C PHE A 134 1.88 15.07 22.72
N PRO A 135 0.79 15.57 23.34
CA PRO A 135 0.88 16.41 24.52
C PRO A 135 1.49 15.63 25.70
N GLY A 136 2.39 16.28 26.45
CA GLY A 136 3.01 15.72 27.66
C GLY A 136 4.24 14.83 27.44
N VAL A 137 4.48 14.30 26.23
CA VAL A 137 5.58 13.35 25.95
C VAL A 137 6.91 14.07 25.73
N PHE A 138 6.89 15.20 25.02
CA PHE A 138 8.07 15.99 24.67
C PHE A 138 7.98 17.45 25.15
N SER A 139 7.13 17.71 26.13
CA SER A 139 6.98 19.04 26.76
C SER A 139 8.29 19.54 27.37
N THR A 140 9.13 18.63 27.87
CA THR A 140 10.48 18.93 28.39
C THR A 140 11.47 19.38 27.31
N LEU A 141 11.21 19.08 26.04
CA LEU A 141 12.01 19.51 24.88
C LEU A 141 11.46 20.79 24.21
N GLY A 142 10.37 21.36 24.75
CA GLY A 142 9.73 22.56 24.18
C GLY A 142 8.96 22.30 22.88
N VAL A 143 8.72 21.04 22.53
CA VAL A 143 7.93 20.63 21.36
C VAL A 143 6.52 20.31 21.85
N ASP A 144 5.66 21.32 21.91
CA ASP A 144 4.23 21.14 22.20
C ASP A 144 3.41 21.86 21.14
N ALA A 145 2.93 21.09 20.16
CA ALA A 145 2.12 21.62 19.06
C ALA A 145 0.62 21.65 19.40
N GLY A 146 0.24 21.27 20.63
CA GLY A 146 -1.14 21.21 21.10
C GLY A 146 -1.89 19.94 20.66
N SER A 147 -2.85 19.53 21.48
CA SER A 147 -3.69 18.33 21.27
C SER A 147 -4.46 18.32 19.95
N GLN A 148 -4.89 19.48 19.44
CA GLN A 148 -5.58 19.56 18.15
C GLN A 148 -4.69 19.18 16.97
N THR A 149 -3.41 19.59 16.97
CA THR A 149 -2.45 19.25 15.92
C THR A 149 -2.20 17.74 15.91
N THR A 150 -1.99 17.15 17.08
CA THR A 150 -1.83 15.70 17.25
C THR A 150 -3.04 14.92 16.74
N ALA A 151 -4.24 15.37 17.11
CA ALA A 151 -5.48 14.77 16.66
C ALA A 151 -5.60 14.86 15.13
N ALA A 152 -5.34 16.02 14.54
CA ALA A 152 -5.38 16.20 13.09
C ALA A 152 -4.41 15.27 12.34
N ILE A 153 -3.16 15.14 12.80
CA ILE A 153 -2.18 14.23 12.20
C ILE A 153 -2.67 12.78 12.32
N ALA A 154 -3.18 12.38 13.49
CA ALA A 154 -3.74 11.03 13.67
C ALA A 154 -4.98 10.78 12.80
N ALA A 155 -5.83 11.77 12.55
CA ALA A 155 -6.96 11.64 11.64
C ALA A 155 -6.51 11.45 10.19
N VAL A 156 -5.57 12.28 9.74
CA VAL A 156 -4.98 12.14 8.40
C VAL A 156 -4.29 10.80 8.24
N ARG A 157 -3.57 10.30 9.26
CA ARG A 157 -2.97 8.97 9.24
C ARG A 157 -4.03 7.87 9.10
N ARG A 158 -5.14 7.96 9.86
CA ARG A 158 -6.22 6.96 9.85
C ARG A 158 -7.03 6.95 8.56
N LEU A 159 -7.18 8.09 7.88
CA LEU A 159 -7.92 8.19 6.61
C LEU A 159 -7.03 7.95 5.39
N GLY A 160 -5.77 8.39 5.46
CA GLY A 160 -4.80 8.27 4.37
C GLY A 160 -4.53 6.82 4.00
N PHE A 161 -4.34 5.93 4.99
CA PHE A 161 -4.07 4.53 4.70
C PHE A 161 -5.23 3.82 3.96
N PRO A 162 -6.50 3.89 4.40
CA PRO A 162 -7.64 3.36 3.64
C PRO A 162 -7.74 3.90 2.21
N LEU A 163 -7.42 5.18 1.98
CA LEU A 163 -7.40 5.76 0.63
C LEU A 163 -6.36 5.09 -0.27
N PHE A 164 -5.17 4.79 0.25
CA PHE A 164 -4.15 4.03 -0.48
C PHE A 164 -4.56 2.57 -0.70
N VAL A 165 -5.24 1.94 0.26
CA VAL A 165 -5.79 0.58 0.12
C VAL A 165 -6.90 0.53 -0.92
N LEU A 166 -7.82 1.51 -0.93
CA LEU A 166 -8.85 1.63 -1.96
C LEU A 166 -8.21 1.89 -3.33
N GLY A 167 -7.15 2.69 -3.38
CA GLY A 167 -6.30 2.84 -4.55
C GLY A 167 -5.68 1.52 -5.01
N TYR A 168 -5.27 0.64 -4.09
CA TYR A 168 -4.80 -0.71 -4.38
C TYR A 168 -5.94 -1.60 -4.93
N ALA A 169 -7.12 -1.59 -4.31
CA ALA A 169 -8.25 -2.42 -4.72
C ALA A 169 -8.80 -2.05 -6.11
N LEU A 170 -8.87 -0.75 -6.41
CA LEU A 170 -9.30 -0.21 -7.70
C LEU A 170 -8.19 -0.30 -8.77
N ALA A 171 -7.06 -0.92 -8.46
CA ALA A 171 -5.96 -1.07 -9.38
C ALA A 171 -6.32 -2.00 -10.53
N PRO A 172 -6.32 -1.54 -11.80
CA PRO A 172 -6.28 -2.47 -12.90
C PRO A 172 -4.96 -3.26 -12.83
N ASP A 173 -5.04 -4.57 -13.09
CA ASP A 173 -3.93 -5.53 -13.18
C ASP A 173 -3.03 -5.24 -14.39
N CYS A 174 -2.47 -4.03 -14.45
CA CYS A 174 -1.52 -3.66 -15.47
C CYS A 174 -0.12 -3.84 -14.88
N SER A 175 0.60 -4.84 -15.37
CA SER A 175 2.03 -4.98 -15.13
C SER A 175 2.76 -3.79 -15.74
N ASP A 176 3.67 -3.17 -14.99
CA ASP A 176 4.45 -2.06 -15.50
C ASP A 176 5.51 -2.54 -16.50
N THR A 177 5.35 -2.19 -17.78
CA THR A 177 6.22 -2.60 -18.90
C THR A 177 7.50 -1.77 -19.03
N SER A 178 7.73 -0.82 -18.12
CA SER A 178 8.92 0.03 -18.11
C SER A 178 10.20 -0.78 -17.90
N ARG A 179 11.24 -0.49 -18.73
CA ARG A 179 12.58 -1.12 -18.62
C ARG A 179 13.22 -0.94 -17.25
N SER A 180 12.86 0.09 -16.48
CA SER A 180 13.38 0.34 -15.14
C SER A 180 12.27 0.39 -14.08
N SER A 181 12.40 -0.42 -13.04
CA SER A 181 11.57 -0.41 -11.82
C SER A 181 11.95 0.71 -10.86
N LEU A 182 13.18 1.23 -10.94
CA LEU A 182 13.67 2.21 -9.97
C LEU A 182 13.02 3.57 -10.19
N VAL A 183 12.78 3.95 -11.44
CA VAL A 183 12.11 5.22 -11.78
C VAL A 183 10.71 5.33 -11.17
N PRO A 184 9.79 4.37 -11.33
CA PRO A 184 8.47 4.45 -10.70
C PRO A 184 8.54 4.39 -9.17
N ILE A 185 9.48 3.62 -8.58
CA ILE A 185 9.69 3.62 -7.13
C ILE A 185 10.11 5.02 -6.66
N LEU A 186 11.15 5.60 -7.25
CA LEU A 186 11.66 6.93 -6.87
C LEU A 186 10.59 8.02 -7.02
N ARG A 187 9.84 8.00 -8.13
CA ARG A 187 8.71 8.91 -8.34
C ARG A 187 7.65 8.77 -7.26
N THR A 188 7.33 7.53 -6.87
CA THR A 188 6.35 7.25 -5.83
C THR A 188 6.84 7.74 -4.46
N VAL A 189 8.10 7.45 -4.11
CA VAL A 189 8.72 7.93 -2.87
C VAL A 189 8.70 9.46 -2.79
N LEU A 190 9.13 10.14 -3.86
CA LEU A 190 9.12 11.61 -3.91
C LEU A 190 7.70 12.17 -3.83
N ALA A 191 6.74 11.59 -4.54
CA ALA A 191 5.34 12.02 -4.50
C ALA A 191 4.73 11.84 -3.11
N VAL A 192 4.99 10.71 -2.45
CA VAL A 192 4.50 10.43 -1.09
C VAL A 192 5.16 11.35 -0.07
N ALA A 193 6.47 11.60 -0.18
CA ALA A 193 7.18 12.53 0.69
C ALA A 193 6.65 13.96 0.53
N ALA A 194 6.42 14.41 -0.71
CA ALA A 194 5.82 15.72 -0.98
C ALA A 194 4.39 15.81 -0.44
N LEU A 195 3.57 14.77 -0.64
CA LEU A 195 2.22 14.72 -0.09
C LEU A 195 2.20 14.79 1.44
N ALA A 196 3.05 14.00 2.11
CA ALA A 196 3.20 14.03 3.56
C ALA A 196 3.63 15.43 4.03
N ALA A 197 4.61 16.04 3.38
CA ALA A 197 5.06 17.39 3.70
C ALA A 197 3.95 18.44 3.52
N VAL A 198 3.16 18.37 2.45
CA VAL A 198 2.02 19.26 2.21
C VAL A 198 0.94 19.07 3.28
N CYS A 199 0.59 17.81 3.61
CA CYS A 199 -0.37 17.53 4.67
C CYS A 199 0.09 18.10 6.02
N LEU A 200 1.35 17.88 6.39
CA LEU A 200 1.92 18.42 7.63
C LEU A 200 1.93 19.94 7.61
N TRP A 201 2.39 20.56 6.51
CA TRP A 201 2.40 22.02 6.37
C TRP A 201 0.99 22.61 6.51
N LEU A 202 -0.02 22.02 5.88
CA LEU A 202 -1.41 22.46 6.02
C LEU A 202 -1.91 22.35 7.46
N ILE A 203 -1.54 21.27 8.17
CA ILE A 203 -1.91 21.09 9.59
C ILE A 203 -1.24 22.16 10.47
N PHE A 204 0.05 22.41 10.28
CA PHE A 204 0.79 23.41 11.06
C PHE A 204 0.40 24.85 10.73
N ALA A 205 0.19 25.18 9.44
CA ALA A 205 -0.27 26.51 9.02
C ALA A 205 -1.74 26.75 9.38
N GLY A 206 -2.55 25.69 9.41
CA GLY A 206 -3.98 25.72 9.66
C GLY A 206 -4.37 25.58 11.13
N GLN A 207 -3.45 25.73 12.09
CA GLN A 207 -3.74 25.51 13.52
C GLN A 207 -4.96 26.30 14.04
N ALA A 208 -5.19 27.50 13.51
CA ALA A 208 -6.35 28.34 13.86
C ALA A 208 -7.69 27.90 13.22
N LEU A 209 -7.65 27.08 12.16
CA LEU A 209 -8.82 26.57 11.43
C LEU A 209 -9.07 25.08 11.66
N LEU A 210 -8.26 24.40 12.47
CA LEU A 210 -8.45 22.99 12.76
C LEU A 210 -9.82 22.77 13.44
N PRO A 211 -10.68 21.88 12.91
CA PRO A 211 -11.89 21.48 13.59
C PRO A 211 -11.54 20.95 14.98
N GLY A 212 -12.33 21.28 16.01
CA GLY A 212 -12.09 20.80 17.37
C GLY A 212 -12.27 19.29 17.51
N TYR A 213 -11.26 18.51 17.15
CA TYR A 213 -11.25 17.05 17.24
C TYR A 213 -11.04 16.56 18.67
N MET A 214 -10.30 17.32 19.48
CA MET A 214 -10.18 17.13 20.92
C MET A 214 -10.94 18.23 21.68
N ALA A 215 -11.68 17.83 22.70
CA ALA A 215 -12.30 18.72 23.67
C ALA A 215 -11.35 18.99 24.85
N ASP A 216 -10.39 18.08 25.09
CA ASP A 216 -9.33 18.18 26.11
C ASP A 216 -8.17 17.25 25.69
N ASP A 217 -6.97 17.37 26.26
CA ASP A 217 -5.78 16.54 25.89
C ASP A 217 -6.02 15.02 25.99
N ARG A 218 -7.02 14.64 26.78
CA ARG A 218 -7.44 13.25 27.00
C ARG A 218 -8.88 12.96 26.56
N ASN A 219 -9.64 13.98 26.15
CA ASN A 219 -11.04 13.86 25.77
C ASN A 219 -11.26 14.24 24.31
N VAL A 220 -11.77 13.30 23.54
CA VAL A 220 -12.08 13.49 22.12
C VAL A 220 -13.50 14.03 21.93
N THR A 221 -13.66 14.96 20.99
CA THR A 221 -14.97 15.51 20.62
C THR A 221 -15.76 14.48 19.79
N MET A 222 -17.08 14.62 19.70
CA MET A 222 -17.97 13.78 18.86
C MET A 222 -17.48 13.64 17.40
N LEU A 223 -16.76 14.64 16.89
CA LEU A 223 -16.17 14.65 15.55
C LEU A 223 -15.07 13.58 15.36
N TRP A 224 -14.34 13.23 16.43
CA TRP A 224 -13.31 12.20 16.40
C TRP A 224 -13.86 10.81 16.14
N TYR A 225 -15.07 10.50 16.62
CA TYR A 225 -15.73 9.22 16.36
C TYR A 225 -16.09 9.00 14.88
N ARG A 226 -16.22 10.08 14.09
CA ARG A 226 -16.48 9.98 12.65
C ARG A 226 -15.25 9.50 11.88
N VAL A 227 -14.05 9.81 12.35
CA VAL A 227 -12.79 9.44 11.68
C VAL A 227 -12.62 7.91 11.56
N PRO A 228 -12.69 7.11 12.64
CA PRO A 228 -12.59 5.65 12.53
C PRO A 228 -13.82 5.04 11.84
N ALA A 229 -15.01 5.63 11.97
CA ALA A 229 -16.20 5.15 11.25
C ALA A 229 -16.05 5.29 9.73
N ILE A 230 -15.57 6.45 9.25
CA ILE A 230 -15.28 6.67 7.83
C ILE A 230 -14.17 5.72 7.35
N ALA A 231 -13.11 5.53 8.15
CA ALA A 231 -12.06 4.58 7.82
C ALA A 231 -12.60 3.14 7.68
N MET A 232 -13.47 2.69 8.59
CA MET A 232 -14.12 1.38 8.49
C MET A 232 -14.99 1.24 7.25
N VAL A 233 -15.75 2.28 6.88
CA VAL A 233 -16.54 2.27 5.65
C VAL A 233 -15.63 2.17 4.41
N LEU A 234 -14.53 2.91 4.38
CA LEU A 234 -13.56 2.84 3.27
C LEU A 234 -12.93 1.45 3.15
N TYR A 235 -12.58 0.81 4.28
CA TYR A 235 -12.10 -0.58 4.27
C TYR A 235 -13.16 -1.60 3.85
N GLY A 236 -14.44 -1.35 4.11
CA GLY A 236 -15.52 -2.25 3.69
C GLY A 236 -15.84 -2.17 2.19
N ILE A 237 -15.45 -1.08 1.53
CA ILE A 237 -15.66 -0.85 0.09
C ILE A 237 -14.45 -1.31 -0.75
N ALA A 238 -13.25 -1.25 -0.16
CA ALA A 238 -12.00 -1.70 -0.78
C ALA A 238 -11.91 -3.23 -0.81
#